data_AF-A0A4R2J3B8-F1
#
_entry.id   AF-A0A4R2J3B8-F1
#
_cell.length_a   1.000
_cell.length_b   1.000
_cell.length_c   1.000
_cell.angle_alpha   90.00
_cell.angle_beta   90.00
_cell.angle_gamma   90.00
#
_symmetry.space_group_name_H-M   'P 1'
#
loop_
_entity.id
_entity.type
_entity.pdbx_description
1 polymer ?
#
loop_
_entity_poly.entity_id
_entity_poly.type
_entity_poly.pdbx_seq_one_letter_code
_entity_poly.pdbx_strand_id
1 'polypeptide(L)'
;MRNLAREGRLAGYVTVVECAERRRLRAAVHEIVQPVVFQQLTRKLELKRGHPRCAVSVSRLEDSCLDRFHDDMDAVIEDVFQYARMPIHNLEGWVQRRLTAATVNGYRRRRGARGALQRPRVPRWLASRLGGCPRLTDLALDILEFVGNDICAGARVWPTERWAERRSVADGDYEAAHRAVVCDVETVLAAMRTKPAWYESYVERPLGRKPPAVVPLSAEDIRVDTDGPLVELASLAVTAIRTRVARGENPVSVVVDVVPTVFCLSDEVAPGVDELVAVRLADRAAVERIAATVLN
;
A
#
# COMPACT_ATOMS: atom_id res chain seq x y z
N MET A 1 -9.53 -7.32 33.01
CA MET A 1 -9.80 -8.06 31.76
C MET A 1 -10.05 -9.56 31.97
N ARG A 2 -9.12 -10.36 32.52
CA ARG A 2 -9.33 -11.82 32.72
C ARG A 2 -10.60 -12.17 33.52
N ASN A 3 -10.96 -11.39 34.55
CA ASN A 3 -12.21 -11.59 35.28
C ASN A 3 -13.45 -11.37 34.40
N LEU A 4 -13.48 -10.29 33.60
CA LEU A 4 -14.55 -10.04 32.62
C LEU A 4 -14.69 -11.19 31.61
N ALA A 5 -13.57 -11.79 31.18
CA ALA A 5 -13.59 -12.96 30.30
C ALA A 5 -14.16 -14.19 31.03
N ARG A 6 -13.72 -14.46 32.25
CA ARG A 6 -14.23 -15.57 33.09
C ARG A 6 -15.72 -15.47 33.37
N GLU A 7 -16.23 -14.25 33.52
CA GLU A 7 -17.65 -13.97 33.73
C GLU A 7 -18.47 -13.95 32.43
N GLY A 8 -17.83 -14.06 31.26
CA GLY A 8 -18.50 -13.95 29.95
C GLY A 8 -19.00 -12.55 29.62
N ARG A 9 -18.54 -11.54 30.35
CA ARG A 9 -18.97 -10.13 30.23
C ARG A 9 -18.07 -9.29 29.33
N LEU A 10 -16.92 -9.80 28.91
CA LEU A 10 -15.89 -9.01 28.21
C LEU A 10 -16.42 -8.31 26.96
N ALA A 11 -17.08 -9.03 26.06
CA ALA A 11 -17.60 -8.43 24.82
C ALA A 11 -18.65 -7.34 25.09
N GLY A 12 -19.59 -7.60 26.00
CA GLY A 12 -20.61 -6.61 26.39
C GLY A 12 -19.98 -5.37 27.05
N TYR A 13 -19.03 -5.58 27.96
CA TYR A 13 -18.34 -4.49 28.64
C TYR A 13 -17.59 -3.57 27.67
N VAL A 14 -16.89 -4.13 26.68
CA VAL A 14 -16.13 -3.34 25.69
C VAL A 14 -17.02 -2.39 24.86
N THR A 15 -18.30 -2.72 24.67
CA THR A 15 -19.22 -1.88 23.89
C THR A 15 -19.70 -0.62 24.61
N VAL A 16 -19.65 -0.60 25.95
CA VAL A 16 -20.23 0.48 26.77
C VAL A 16 -19.19 1.34 27.48
N VAL A 17 -17.92 0.96 27.44
CA VAL A 17 -16.83 1.67 28.13
C VAL A 17 -16.30 2.84 27.34
N GLU A 18 -15.78 3.83 28.06
CA GLU A 18 -15.10 4.99 27.48
C GLU A 18 -13.80 4.63 26.74
N CYS A 19 -13.36 5.52 25.85
CA CYS A 19 -12.18 5.33 25.01
C CYS A 19 -10.89 5.02 25.80
N ALA A 20 -10.69 5.64 26.97
CA ALA A 20 -9.51 5.39 27.80
C ALA A 20 -9.49 3.96 28.35
N GLU A 21 -10.63 3.48 28.84
CA GLU A 21 -10.76 2.12 29.36
C GLU A 21 -10.67 1.08 28.24
N ARG A 22 -11.26 1.36 27.07
CA ARG A 22 -11.12 0.51 25.89
C ARG A 22 -9.66 0.34 25.47
N ARG A 23 -8.84 1.40 25.53
CA ARG A 23 -7.39 1.34 25.26
C ARG A 23 -6.67 0.45 26.28
N ARG A 24 -7.00 0.57 27.58
CA ARG A 24 -6.43 -0.30 28.63
C ARG A 24 -6.78 -1.76 28.42
N LEU A 25 -8.04 -2.06 28.08
CA LEU A 25 -8.47 -3.42 27.76
C LEU A 25 -7.76 -3.97 26.52
N ARG A 26 -7.56 -3.14 25.48
CA ARG A 26 -6.82 -3.52 24.27
C ARG A 26 -5.38 -3.91 24.61
N ALA A 27 -4.68 -3.09 25.40
CA ALA A 27 -3.31 -3.40 25.83
C ALA A 27 -3.25 -4.72 26.62
N ALA A 28 -4.19 -4.93 27.55
CA ALA A 28 -4.26 -6.17 28.32
C ALA A 28 -4.56 -7.41 27.47
N VAL A 29 -5.42 -7.31 26.45
CA VAL A 29 -5.66 -8.42 25.51
C VAL A 29 -4.44 -8.64 24.62
N HIS A 30 -3.80 -7.56 24.14
CA HIS A 30 -2.61 -7.63 23.33
C HIS A 30 -1.50 -8.45 24.02
N GLU A 31 -1.19 -8.16 25.29
CA GLU A 31 -0.17 -8.88 26.06
C GLU A 31 -0.44 -10.40 26.14
N ILE A 32 -1.70 -10.80 26.28
CA ILE A 32 -2.10 -12.23 26.33
C ILE A 32 -2.04 -12.89 24.96
N VAL A 33 -2.50 -12.18 23.93
CA VAL A 33 -2.69 -12.72 22.59
C VAL A 33 -1.39 -12.79 21.80
N GLN A 34 -0.47 -11.85 22.04
CA GLN A 34 0.81 -11.73 21.33
C GLN A 34 1.59 -13.06 21.25
N PRO A 35 1.89 -13.76 22.36
CA PRO A 35 2.61 -15.03 22.28
C PRO A 35 1.82 -16.11 21.53
N VAL A 36 0.49 -16.14 21.66
CA VAL A 36 -0.37 -17.11 20.96
C VAL A 36 -0.33 -16.88 19.46
N VAL A 37 -0.52 -15.64 18.99
CA VAL A 37 -0.49 -15.29 17.57
C VAL A 37 0.88 -15.58 16.98
N PHE A 38 1.95 -15.14 17.65
CA PHE A 38 3.30 -15.34 17.15
C PHE A 38 3.65 -16.83 17.03
N GLN A 39 3.44 -17.61 18.10
CA GLN A 39 3.83 -19.02 18.12
C GLN A 39 2.94 -19.89 17.23
N GLN A 40 1.63 -19.64 17.22
CA GLN A 40 0.67 -20.54 16.57
C GLN A 40 0.42 -20.22 15.09
N LEU A 41 0.61 -18.96 14.69
CA LEU A 41 0.36 -18.48 13.33
C LEU A 41 1.62 -17.90 12.68
N THR A 42 2.14 -16.78 13.18
CA THR A 42 3.18 -15.99 12.50
C THR A 42 4.43 -16.80 12.25
N ARG A 43 4.97 -17.48 13.26
CA ARG A 43 6.16 -18.33 13.13
C ARG A 43 6.02 -19.35 12.00
N LYS A 44 4.87 -20.01 11.89
CA LYS A 44 4.61 -21.02 10.85
C LYS A 44 4.51 -20.38 9.46
N LEU A 45 3.87 -19.21 9.37
CA LEU A 45 3.75 -18.47 8.11
C LEU A 45 5.09 -17.95 7.63
N GLU A 46 5.92 -17.38 8.52
CA GLU A 46 7.25 -16.88 8.16
C GLU A 46 8.21 -17.99 7.75
N LEU A 47 8.17 -19.15 8.41
CA LEU A 47 8.93 -20.32 7.95
C LEU A 47 8.50 -20.77 6.55
N LYS A 48 7.19 -20.79 6.27
CA LYS A 48 6.66 -21.14 4.94
C LYS A 48 7.02 -20.10 3.87
N ARG A 49 7.20 -18.84 4.26
CA ARG A 49 7.64 -17.75 3.38
C ARG A 49 9.15 -17.73 3.15
N GLY A 50 9.91 -18.60 3.82
CA GLY A 50 11.37 -18.61 3.72
C GLY A 50 12.05 -17.52 4.56
N HIS A 51 11.39 -17.02 5.61
CA HIS A 51 11.90 -15.99 6.52
C HIS A 51 12.29 -16.59 7.88
N PRO A 52 13.36 -17.40 7.98
CA PRO A 52 13.71 -18.09 9.23
C PRO A 52 14.14 -17.13 10.34
N ARG A 53 14.69 -15.95 10.01
CA ARG A 53 15.04 -14.92 11.01
C ARG A 53 13.81 -14.33 11.70
N CYS A 54 12.79 -13.98 10.90
CA CYS A 54 11.49 -13.50 11.36
C CYS A 54 10.75 -14.55 12.22
N ALA A 55 10.95 -15.83 11.94
CA ALA A 55 10.33 -16.93 12.69
C ALA A 55 10.89 -17.12 14.12
N VAL A 56 11.97 -16.43 14.49
CA VAL A 56 12.62 -16.58 15.81
C VAL A 56 11.86 -15.84 16.91
N SER A 57 11.57 -14.56 16.72
CA SER A 57 10.91 -13.71 17.71
C SER A 57 10.22 -12.51 17.05
N VAL A 58 9.25 -11.91 17.75
CA VAL A 58 8.56 -10.68 17.30
C VAL A 58 9.57 -9.55 17.04
N SER A 59 10.61 -9.42 17.88
CA SER A 59 11.67 -8.43 17.74
C SER A 59 12.59 -8.62 16.53
N ARG A 60 12.48 -9.76 15.83
CA ARG A 60 13.26 -10.08 14.63
C ARG A 60 12.40 -10.07 13.36
N LEU A 61 11.14 -9.66 13.47
CA LEU A 61 10.30 -9.46 12.30
C LEU A 61 10.83 -8.26 11.51
N GLU A 62 11.13 -8.49 10.24
CA GLU A 62 11.32 -7.40 9.27
C GLU A 62 10.02 -6.62 9.09
N ASP A 63 10.10 -5.37 8.65
CA ASP A 63 8.97 -4.42 8.59
C ASP A 63 7.71 -5.03 7.98
N SER A 64 7.82 -5.64 6.79
CA SER A 64 6.66 -6.26 6.12
C SER A 64 6.06 -7.47 6.87
N CYS A 65 6.87 -8.16 7.67
CA CYS A 65 6.41 -9.27 8.52
C CYS A 65 5.77 -8.74 9.81
N LEU A 66 6.33 -7.65 10.36
CA LEU A 66 5.83 -6.96 11.53
C LEU A 66 4.46 -6.33 11.26
N ASP A 67 4.28 -5.69 10.10
CA ASP A 67 2.99 -5.15 9.67
C ASP A 67 1.92 -6.23 9.62
N ARG A 68 2.20 -7.36 8.96
CA ARG A 68 1.28 -8.50 8.90
C ARG A 68 0.97 -9.08 10.28
N PHE A 69 1.97 -9.14 11.15
CA PHE A 69 1.79 -9.57 12.53
C PHE A 69 0.83 -8.65 13.28
N HIS A 70 0.98 -7.32 13.16
CA HIS A 70 0.05 -6.36 13.75
C HIS A 70 -1.35 -6.48 13.17
N ASP A 71 -1.46 -6.71 11.86
CA ASP A 71 -2.71 -6.94 11.15
C ASP A 71 -3.48 -8.18 11.67
N ASP A 72 -2.75 -9.25 12.00
CA ASP A 72 -3.28 -10.46 12.61
C ASP A 72 -3.63 -10.24 14.09
N MET A 73 -2.78 -9.54 14.84
CA MET A 73 -3.04 -9.15 16.23
C MET A 73 -4.34 -8.34 16.37
N ASP A 74 -4.50 -7.33 15.52
CA ASP A 74 -5.69 -6.48 15.49
C ASP A 74 -6.95 -7.29 15.16
N ALA A 75 -6.84 -8.22 14.21
CA ALA A 75 -7.94 -9.10 13.85
C ALA A 75 -8.38 -10.00 15.02
N VAL A 76 -7.42 -10.54 15.78
CA VAL A 76 -7.69 -11.40 16.93
C VAL A 76 -8.24 -10.61 18.12
N ILE A 77 -7.69 -9.43 18.41
CA ILE A 77 -8.21 -8.55 19.46
C ILE A 77 -9.66 -8.16 19.17
N GLU A 78 -9.96 -7.78 17.93
CA GLU A 78 -11.32 -7.45 17.50
C GLU A 78 -12.25 -8.67 17.66
N ASP A 79 -11.79 -9.88 17.32
CA ASP A 79 -12.57 -11.11 17.50
C ASP A 79 -12.84 -11.43 18.98
N VAL A 80 -11.85 -11.22 19.86
CA VAL A 80 -12.03 -11.33 21.32
C VAL A 80 -13.12 -10.36 21.79
N PHE A 81 -13.02 -9.08 21.41
CA PHE A 81 -14.00 -8.07 21.81
C PHE A 81 -15.39 -8.29 21.22
N GLN A 82 -15.49 -8.92 20.05
CA GLN A 82 -16.76 -9.20 19.42
C GLN A 82 -17.47 -10.45 19.98
N TYR A 83 -16.70 -11.50 20.31
CA TYR A 83 -17.23 -12.85 20.55
C TYR A 83 -16.97 -13.44 21.95
N ALA A 84 -16.21 -12.78 22.82
CA ALA A 84 -16.03 -13.20 24.22
C ALA A 84 -17.29 -12.92 25.08
N ARG A 85 -18.40 -13.57 24.75
CA ARG A 85 -19.74 -13.42 25.36
C ARG A 85 -20.12 -14.54 26.33
N MET A 86 -19.31 -15.59 26.39
CA MET A 86 -19.49 -16.73 27.28
C MET A 86 -18.33 -16.79 28.27
N PRO A 87 -18.51 -17.38 29.47
CA PRO A 87 -17.43 -17.62 30.42
C PRO A 87 -16.20 -18.28 29.77
N ILE A 88 -15.03 -17.64 29.89
CA ILE A 88 -13.74 -18.11 29.36
C ILE A 88 -12.73 -18.18 30.52
N HIS A 89 -12.42 -19.40 30.96
CA HIS A 89 -11.46 -19.64 32.03
C HIS A 89 -9.99 -19.64 31.56
N ASN A 90 -9.77 -19.98 30.28
CA ASN A 90 -8.48 -19.97 29.60
C ASN A 90 -8.62 -19.17 28.30
N LEU A 91 -8.20 -17.91 28.32
CA LEU A 91 -8.37 -17.00 27.19
C LEU A 91 -7.42 -17.37 26.05
N GLU A 92 -6.20 -17.76 26.38
CA GLU A 92 -5.16 -18.19 25.48
C GLU A 92 -5.63 -19.38 24.62
N GLY A 93 -6.19 -20.42 25.27
CA GLY A 93 -6.75 -21.59 24.58
C GLY A 93 -8.05 -21.28 23.81
N TRP A 94 -8.85 -20.32 24.26
CA TRP A 94 -10.00 -19.83 23.49
C TRP A 94 -9.57 -19.12 22.20
N VAL A 95 -8.57 -18.23 22.30
CA VAL A 95 -7.99 -17.51 21.17
C VAL A 95 -7.36 -18.49 20.18
N GLN A 96 -6.59 -19.46 20.66
CA GLN A 96 -5.94 -20.47 19.80
C GLN A 96 -6.95 -21.18 18.88
N ARG A 97 -8.12 -21.57 19.40
CA ARG A 97 -9.17 -22.24 18.61
C ARG A 97 -9.81 -21.35 17.56
N ARG A 98 -9.80 -20.03 17.76
CA ARG A 98 -10.43 -19.04 16.88
C ARG A 98 -9.46 -18.34 15.95
N LEU A 99 -8.16 -18.52 16.15
CA LEU A 99 -7.09 -17.79 15.48
C LEU A 99 -7.27 -17.71 13.96
N THR A 100 -7.46 -18.86 13.29
CA THR A 100 -7.68 -18.88 11.83
C THR A 100 -8.95 -18.15 11.40
N ALA A 101 -10.06 -18.32 12.13
CA ALA A 101 -11.31 -17.64 11.80
C ALA A 101 -11.20 -16.12 12.01
N ALA A 102 -10.55 -15.71 13.10
CA ALA A 102 -10.32 -14.32 13.45
C ALA A 102 -9.48 -13.60 12.37
N THR A 103 -8.34 -14.17 11.99
CA THR A 103 -7.45 -13.55 10.98
C THR A 103 -8.06 -13.54 9.59
N VAL A 104 -8.73 -14.63 9.16
CA VAL A 104 -9.46 -14.66 7.88
C VAL A 104 -10.58 -13.62 7.84
N ASN A 105 -11.35 -13.47 8.93
CA ASN A 105 -12.40 -12.46 8.98
C ASN A 105 -11.82 -11.04 9.05
N GLY A 106 -10.72 -10.83 9.78
CA GLY A 106 -9.99 -9.57 9.80
C GLY A 106 -9.51 -9.16 8.40
N TYR A 107 -8.87 -10.09 7.69
CA TYR A 107 -8.45 -9.89 6.30
C TYR A 107 -9.64 -9.53 5.39
N ARG A 108 -10.76 -10.26 5.49
CA ARG A 108 -11.99 -9.96 4.73
C ARG A 108 -12.53 -8.56 5.02
N ARG A 109 -12.57 -8.14 6.29
CA ARG A 109 -13.02 -6.79 6.69
C ARG A 109 -12.10 -5.71 6.12
N ARG A 110 -10.78 -5.88 6.21
CA ARG A 110 -9.81 -4.94 5.64
C ARG A 110 -9.95 -4.80 4.12
N ARG A 111 -10.19 -5.90 3.40
CA ARG A 111 -10.52 -5.88 1.97
C ARG A 111 -11.81 -5.13 1.69
N GLY A 112 -12.87 -5.41 2.45
CA GLY A 112 -14.17 -4.77 2.30
C GLY A 112 -14.13 -3.26 2.57
N ALA A 113 -13.35 -2.82 3.55
CA ALA A 113 -13.14 -1.39 3.84
C ALA A 113 -12.53 -0.64 2.65
N ARG A 114 -11.66 -1.31 1.88
CA ARG A 114 -11.09 -0.79 0.62
C ARG A 114 -12.06 -0.88 -0.56
N GLY A 115 -13.22 -1.51 -0.41
CA GLY A 115 -14.17 -1.77 -1.49
C GLY A 115 -13.81 -2.97 -2.36
N ALA A 116 -12.76 -3.72 -2.02
CA ALA A 116 -12.37 -4.92 -2.76
C ALA A 116 -13.29 -6.11 -2.45
N LEU A 117 -13.34 -7.09 -3.35
CA LEU A 117 -14.00 -8.37 -3.09
C LEU A 117 -13.42 -9.01 -1.84
N GLN A 118 -14.28 -9.32 -0.86
CA GLN A 118 -13.85 -9.96 0.40
C GLN A 118 -13.36 -11.39 0.19
N ARG A 119 -13.92 -12.08 -0.81
CA ARG A 119 -13.52 -13.44 -1.22
C ARG A 119 -13.24 -13.42 -2.72
N PRO A 120 -12.01 -13.07 -3.12
CA PRO A 120 -11.63 -13.04 -4.53
C PRO A 120 -11.94 -14.37 -5.19
N ARG A 121 -12.71 -14.31 -6.28
CA ARG A 121 -13.04 -15.44 -7.15
C ARG A 121 -13.19 -14.88 -8.54
N VAL A 122 -12.67 -15.60 -9.54
CA VAL A 122 -12.89 -15.25 -10.94
C VAL A 122 -14.34 -15.60 -11.30
N PRO A 123 -15.17 -14.61 -11.67
CA PRO A 123 -16.53 -14.90 -12.11
C PRO A 123 -16.53 -15.75 -13.39
N ARG A 124 -17.55 -16.60 -13.57
CA ARG A 124 -17.65 -17.47 -14.76
C ARG A 124 -17.53 -16.69 -16.08
N TRP A 125 -18.13 -15.50 -16.17
CA TRP A 125 -18.04 -14.67 -17.38
C TRP A 125 -16.60 -14.26 -17.71
N LEU A 126 -15.78 -13.98 -16.70
CA LEU A 126 -14.39 -13.59 -16.89
C LEU A 126 -13.55 -14.80 -17.30
N ALA A 127 -13.75 -15.94 -16.63
CA ALA A 127 -13.11 -17.20 -17.02
C ALA A 127 -13.42 -17.58 -18.48
N SER A 128 -14.69 -17.49 -18.89
CA SER A 128 -15.10 -17.71 -20.29
C SER A 128 -14.45 -16.71 -21.26
N ARG A 129 -14.33 -15.45 -20.88
CA ARG A 129 -13.70 -14.40 -21.71
C ARG A 129 -12.19 -14.61 -21.86
N LEU A 130 -11.55 -15.18 -20.84
CA LEU A 130 -10.14 -15.60 -20.86
C LEU A 130 -9.94 -16.97 -21.53
N GLY A 131 -10.96 -17.51 -22.21
CA GLY A 131 -10.89 -18.79 -22.90
C GLY A 131 -10.73 -20.01 -21.99
N GLY A 132 -11.02 -19.87 -20.69
CA GLY A 132 -10.77 -20.90 -19.70
C GLY A 132 -9.28 -21.19 -19.46
N CYS A 133 -8.37 -20.33 -19.92
CA CYS A 133 -6.94 -20.49 -19.71
C CYS A 133 -6.63 -20.44 -18.21
N PRO A 134 -6.07 -21.51 -17.60
CA PRO A 134 -5.74 -21.53 -16.18
C PRO A 134 -4.77 -20.40 -15.80
N ARG A 135 -3.73 -20.19 -16.61
CA ARG A 135 -2.70 -19.16 -16.39
C ARG A 135 -3.28 -17.74 -16.31
N LEU A 136 -4.21 -17.39 -17.20
CA LEU A 136 -4.86 -16.08 -17.20
C LEU A 136 -5.91 -15.97 -16.08
N THR A 137 -6.58 -17.08 -15.75
CA THR A 137 -7.55 -17.14 -14.64
C THR A 137 -6.85 -16.95 -13.30
N ASP A 138 -5.70 -17.58 -13.09
CA ASP A 138 -4.88 -17.41 -11.90
C ASP A 138 -4.35 -15.97 -11.80
N LEU A 139 -3.90 -15.38 -12.92
CA LEU A 139 -3.50 -13.98 -12.95
C LEU A 139 -4.67 -13.03 -12.65
N ALA A 140 -5.87 -13.33 -13.13
CA ALA A 140 -7.07 -12.57 -12.80
C ALA A 140 -7.39 -12.64 -11.31
N LEU A 141 -7.19 -13.80 -10.68
CA LEU A 141 -7.30 -13.93 -9.23
C LEU A 141 -6.21 -13.12 -8.52
N ASP A 142 -4.96 -13.19 -8.97
CA ASP A 142 -3.83 -12.43 -8.43
C ASP A 142 -4.06 -10.91 -8.49
N ILE A 143 -4.61 -10.40 -9.59
CA ILE A 143 -5.01 -9.00 -9.73
C ILE A 143 -6.08 -8.64 -8.69
N LEU A 144 -7.13 -9.46 -8.56
CA LEU A 144 -8.20 -9.23 -7.58
C LEU A 144 -7.69 -9.33 -6.15
N GLU A 145 -6.74 -10.21 -5.87
CA GLU A 145 -6.07 -10.30 -4.58
C GLU A 145 -5.24 -9.05 -4.30
N PHE A 146 -4.44 -8.62 -5.28
CA PHE A 146 -3.58 -7.45 -5.18
C PHE A 146 -4.38 -6.18 -4.89
N VAL A 147 -5.42 -5.86 -5.66
CA VAL A 147 -6.18 -4.61 -5.45
C VAL A 147 -6.78 -4.47 -4.05
N GLY A 148 -7.03 -5.60 -3.36
CA GLY A 148 -7.56 -5.58 -2.00
C GLY A 148 -6.53 -5.72 -0.88
N ASN A 149 -5.25 -5.97 -1.20
CA ASN A 149 -4.20 -6.06 -0.20
C ASN A 149 -3.66 -4.67 0.21
N ASP A 150 -2.79 -4.67 1.20
CA ASP A 150 -2.15 -3.52 1.83
C ASP A 150 -0.85 -3.08 1.15
N ILE A 151 -0.32 -3.88 0.22
CA ILE A 151 0.89 -3.55 -0.54
C ILE A 151 0.62 -2.28 -1.35
N CYS A 152 1.43 -1.24 -1.14
CA CYS A 152 1.35 0.02 -1.88
C CYS A 152 1.44 -0.24 -3.39
N ALA A 153 0.73 0.57 -4.18
CA ALA A 153 0.99 0.63 -5.61
C ALA A 153 2.28 1.45 -5.81
N GLY A 154 3.33 0.81 -6.33
CA GLY A 154 4.59 1.49 -6.67
C GLY A 154 4.47 2.31 -7.95
N ALA A 155 5.60 2.81 -8.46
CA ALA A 155 5.69 3.47 -9.78
C ALA A 155 5.17 2.58 -10.92
N ARG A 156 5.26 1.26 -10.73
CA ARG A 156 4.51 0.25 -11.49
C ARG A 156 3.35 -0.24 -10.62
N VAL A 157 2.14 -0.12 -11.16
CA VAL A 157 0.89 -0.44 -10.43
C VAL A 157 0.81 -1.91 -10.04
N TRP A 158 1.34 -2.82 -10.86
CA TRP A 158 1.20 -4.27 -10.70
C TRP A 158 2.52 -4.93 -10.29
N PRO A 159 2.51 -5.92 -9.37
CA PRO A 159 3.71 -6.62 -8.90
C PRO A 159 4.14 -7.71 -9.88
N THR A 160 4.50 -7.31 -11.11
CA THR A 160 4.79 -8.23 -12.21
C THR A 160 6.03 -9.08 -11.97
N GLU A 161 7.04 -8.56 -11.25
CA GLU A 161 8.25 -9.29 -10.86
C GLU A 161 7.89 -10.50 -9.99
N ARG A 162 7.12 -10.29 -8.92
CA ARG A 162 6.67 -11.37 -8.02
C ARG A 162 5.81 -12.42 -8.74
N TRP A 163 4.97 -11.98 -9.68
CA TRP A 163 4.15 -12.89 -10.48
C TRP A 163 5.00 -13.70 -11.46
N ALA A 164 6.05 -13.10 -12.02
CA ALA A 164 7.02 -13.75 -12.89
C ALA A 164 7.85 -14.78 -12.12
N GLU A 165 8.36 -14.45 -10.93
CA GLU A 165 9.09 -15.38 -10.06
C GLU A 165 8.29 -16.66 -9.80
N ARG A 166 7.00 -16.54 -9.48
CA ARG A 166 6.16 -17.72 -9.25
C ARG A 166 5.97 -18.58 -10.49
N ARG A 167 5.93 -17.96 -11.67
CA ARG A 167 5.79 -18.68 -12.95
C ARG A 167 7.12 -19.32 -13.37
N SER A 168 8.25 -18.68 -13.07
CA SER A 168 9.57 -19.20 -13.44
C SER A 168 10.02 -20.38 -12.59
N VAL A 169 9.37 -20.68 -11.45
CA VAL A 169 9.65 -21.90 -10.66
C VAL A 169 9.47 -23.18 -11.49
N ALA A 170 8.55 -23.17 -12.47
CA ALA A 170 8.30 -24.33 -13.31
C ALA A 170 9.31 -24.48 -14.47
N ASP A 171 9.65 -23.37 -15.14
CA ASP A 171 10.36 -23.38 -16.43
C ASP A 171 11.80 -22.82 -16.37
N GLY A 172 12.21 -22.21 -15.25
CA GLY A 172 13.56 -21.68 -15.03
C GLY A 172 13.90 -20.36 -15.74
N ASP A 173 13.11 -19.93 -16.74
CA ASP A 173 13.33 -18.68 -17.48
C ASP A 173 12.49 -17.52 -16.88
N TYR A 174 13.12 -16.76 -16.00
CA TYR A 174 12.51 -15.58 -15.37
C TYR A 174 12.19 -14.47 -16.38
N GLU A 175 13.08 -14.20 -17.34
CA GLU A 175 12.94 -13.10 -18.29
C GLU A 175 11.76 -13.34 -19.25
N ALA A 176 11.62 -14.58 -19.74
CA ALA A 176 10.45 -14.98 -20.52
C ALA A 176 9.17 -14.92 -19.67
N ALA A 177 9.21 -15.39 -18.43
CA ALA A 177 8.07 -15.32 -17.52
C ALA A 177 7.63 -13.88 -17.25
N HIS A 178 8.57 -12.96 -17.05
CA HIS A 178 8.30 -11.55 -16.82
C HIS A 178 7.64 -10.88 -18.02
N ARG A 179 8.21 -11.06 -19.22
CA ARG A 179 7.59 -10.56 -20.47
C ARG A 179 6.17 -11.11 -20.65
N ALA A 180 5.97 -12.41 -20.40
CA ALA A 180 4.66 -13.04 -20.50
C ALA A 180 3.66 -12.46 -19.48
N VAL A 181 4.07 -12.22 -18.23
CA VAL A 181 3.21 -11.59 -17.21
C VAL A 181 2.79 -10.19 -17.62
N VAL A 182 3.71 -9.36 -18.11
CA VAL A 182 3.39 -7.98 -18.54
C VAL A 182 2.32 -7.99 -19.65
N CYS A 183 2.46 -8.85 -20.66
CA CYS A 183 1.45 -8.99 -21.71
C CYS A 183 0.13 -9.58 -21.21
N ASP A 184 0.19 -10.58 -20.33
CA ASP A 184 -0.99 -11.22 -19.76
C ASP A 184 -1.79 -10.26 -18.87
N VAL A 185 -1.14 -9.32 -18.17
CA VAL A 185 -1.83 -8.31 -17.34
C VAL A 185 -2.76 -7.49 -18.21
N GLU A 186 -2.30 -6.94 -19.33
CA GLU A 186 -3.18 -6.17 -20.23
C GLU A 186 -4.28 -7.03 -20.84
N THR A 187 -3.98 -8.29 -21.18
CA THR A 187 -4.99 -9.24 -21.66
C THR A 187 -6.11 -9.45 -20.63
N VAL A 188 -5.74 -9.65 -19.36
CA VAL A 188 -6.70 -9.85 -18.27
C VAL A 188 -7.47 -8.56 -17.98
N LEU A 189 -6.81 -7.41 -17.91
CA LEU A 189 -7.46 -6.13 -17.69
C LEU A 189 -8.43 -5.78 -18.82
N ALA A 190 -8.07 -6.03 -20.08
CA ALA A 190 -8.96 -5.87 -21.22
C ALA A 190 -10.21 -6.77 -21.09
N ALA A 191 -10.05 -8.03 -20.67
CA ALA A 191 -11.17 -8.91 -20.41
C ALA A 191 -12.05 -8.41 -19.25
N MET A 192 -11.46 -7.92 -18.15
CA MET A 192 -12.20 -7.35 -17.02
C MET A 192 -12.99 -6.09 -17.40
N ARG A 193 -12.39 -5.20 -18.21
CA ARG A 193 -13.00 -3.95 -18.71
C ARG A 193 -14.24 -4.18 -19.58
N THR A 194 -14.48 -5.40 -20.09
CA THR A 194 -15.72 -5.75 -20.82
C THR A 194 -16.98 -5.63 -19.95
N LYS A 195 -16.83 -5.57 -18.62
CA LYS A 195 -17.91 -5.18 -17.69
C LYS A 195 -17.49 -3.95 -16.89
N PRO A 196 -17.67 -2.73 -17.43
CA PRO A 196 -17.16 -1.49 -16.83
C PRO A 196 -17.60 -1.29 -15.38
N ALA A 197 -18.90 -1.44 -15.09
CA ALA A 197 -19.41 -1.25 -13.72
C ALA A 197 -18.81 -2.25 -12.70
N TRP A 198 -18.49 -3.47 -13.13
CA TRP A 198 -17.83 -4.46 -12.28
C TRP A 198 -16.35 -4.12 -12.09
N TYR A 199 -15.66 -3.73 -13.17
CA TYR A 199 -14.25 -3.33 -13.15
C TYR A 199 -14.03 -2.11 -12.25
N GLU A 200 -14.85 -1.08 -12.42
CA GLU A 200 -14.82 0.13 -11.59
C GLU A 200 -15.01 -0.23 -10.11
N SER A 201 -16.00 -1.06 -9.79
CA SER A 201 -16.35 -1.41 -8.41
C SER A 201 -15.29 -2.26 -7.71
N TYR A 202 -14.67 -3.20 -8.40
CA TYR A 202 -13.84 -4.24 -7.78
C TYR A 202 -12.36 -4.20 -8.14
N VAL A 203 -11.96 -3.36 -9.10
CA VAL A 203 -10.57 -3.18 -9.52
C VAL A 203 -10.16 -1.72 -9.34
N GLU A 204 -10.78 -0.77 -10.03
CA GLU A 204 -10.33 0.63 -10.01
C GLU A 204 -10.57 1.31 -8.66
N ARG A 205 -11.80 1.23 -8.12
CA ARG A 205 -12.13 1.88 -6.84
C ARG A 205 -11.27 1.37 -5.68
N PRO A 206 -11.03 0.05 -5.53
CA PRO A 206 -10.12 -0.43 -4.50
C PRO A 206 -8.67 -0.04 -4.74
N LEU A 207 -8.23 -0.06 -6.01
CA LEU A 207 -6.88 0.34 -6.39
C LEU A 207 -6.62 1.82 -6.09
N GLY A 208 -7.57 2.71 -6.39
CA GLY A 208 -7.48 4.15 -6.08
C GLY A 208 -7.53 4.45 -4.58
N ARG A 209 -7.89 3.48 -3.74
CA ARG A 209 -7.83 3.57 -2.27
C ARG A 209 -6.57 2.95 -1.67
N LYS A 210 -5.67 2.37 -2.50
CA LYS A 210 -4.39 1.90 -2.00
C LYS A 210 -3.53 3.09 -1.57
N PRO A 211 -2.80 2.95 -0.46
CA PRO A 211 -1.82 3.96 -0.10
C PRO A 211 -0.78 4.09 -1.21
N PRO A 212 -0.38 5.32 -1.58
CA PRO A 212 0.74 5.51 -2.47
C PRO A 212 2.01 4.92 -1.84
N ALA A 213 2.94 4.42 -2.66
CA ALA A 213 4.26 4.08 -2.17
C ALA A 213 4.96 5.35 -1.67
N VAL A 214 4.90 5.58 -0.36
CA VAL A 214 5.72 6.60 0.30
C VAL A 214 7.09 5.97 0.47
N VAL A 215 7.96 6.17 -0.51
CA VAL A 215 9.39 5.93 -0.30
C VAL A 215 9.87 7.12 0.55
N PRO A 216 10.30 6.91 1.80
CA PRO A 216 11.00 7.96 2.52
C PRO A 216 12.28 8.22 1.73
N LEU A 217 12.32 9.32 0.99
CA LEU A 217 13.53 9.76 0.33
C LEU A 217 14.54 10.06 1.45
N SER A 218 15.56 9.21 1.57
CA SER A 218 16.75 9.56 2.34
C SER A 218 17.39 10.79 1.68
N ALA A 219 17.97 11.70 2.47
CA ALA A 219 18.78 12.79 1.92
C ALA A 219 19.96 12.26 1.07
N GLU A 220 20.35 11.00 1.25
CA GLU A 220 21.37 10.31 0.45
C GLU A 220 20.84 9.77 -0.89
N ASP A 221 19.53 9.50 -1.00
CA ASP A 221 18.88 9.04 -2.25
C ASP A 221 18.59 10.21 -3.20
N ILE A 222 18.67 11.45 -2.69
CA ILE A 222 18.68 12.69 -3.48
C ILE A 222 20.13 13.14 -3.62
N ARG A 223 20.98 12.32 -4.25
CA ARG A 223 22.10 12.89 -4.99
C ARG A 223 21.53 13.55 -6.22
N VAL A 224 21.04 14.80 -6.07
CA VAL A 224 21.08 15.72 -7.20
C VAL A 224 22.56 15.83 -7.52
N ASP A 225 22.94 15.34 -8.70
CA ASP A 225 24.27 15.62 -9.23
C ASP A 225 24.41 17.14 -9.24
N THR A 226 25.22 17.68 -8.32
CA THR A 226 25.35 19.13 -8.10
C THR A 226 25.97 19.83 -9.31
N ASP A 227 26.49 19.05 -10.26
CA ASP A 227 27.15 19.49 -11.48
C ASP A 227 26.35 19.12 -12.75
N GLY A 228 25.07 18.75 -12.61
CA GLY A 228 24.20 18.38 -13.74
C GLY A 228 23.52 19.57 -14.43
N PRO A 229 23.04 19.40 -15.69
CA PRO A 229 22.41 20.47 -16.49
C PRO A 229 21.18 21.10 -15.82
N LEU A 230 20.48 20.36 -14.95
CA LEU A 230 19.35 20.88 -14.17
C LEU A 230 19.77 21.94 -13.14
N VAL A 231 20.97 21.87 -12.58
CA VAL A 231 21.49 22.85 -11.62
C VAL A 231 21.88 24.14 -12.33
N GLU A 232 22.44 24.04 -13.54
CA GLU A 232 22.73 25.19 -14.39
C GLU A 232 21.45 25.91 -14.81
N LEU A 233 20.43 25.16 -15.25
CA LEU A 233 19.11 25.70 -15.58
C LEU A 233 18.43 26.32 -14.35
N ALA A 234 18.49 25.69 -13.18
CA ALA A 234 17.96 26.27 -11.95
C ALA A 234 18.67 27.58 -11.59
N SER A 235 20.00 27.63 -11.72
CA SER A 235 20.80 28.83 -11.46
C SER A 235 20.47 29.96 -12.44
N LEU A 236 20.27 29.62 -13.72
CA LEU A 236 19.84 30.55 -14.76
C LEU A 236 18.44 31.12 -14.45
N ALA A 237 17.49 30.26 -14.09
CA ALA A 237 16.13 30.66 -13.72
C ALA A 237 16.12 31.60 -12.50
N VAL A 238 16.86 31.26 -11.44
CA VAL A 238 17.00 32.10 -10.23
C VAL A 238 17.59 33.47 -10.57
N THR A 239 18.64 33.51 -11.39
CA THR A 239 19.29 34.75 -11.82
C THR A 239 18.35 35.62 -12.64
N ALA A 240 17.60 35.03 -13.57
CA ALA A 240 16.63 35.75 -14.39
C ALA A 240 15.46 36.29 -13.55
N ILE A 241 14.92 35.51 -12.61
CA ILE A 241 13.86 35.94 -11.69
C ILE A 241 14.34 37.11 -10.83
N ARG A 242 15.49 36.98 -10.16
CA ARG A 242 16.05 38.05 -9.31
C ARG A 242 16.27 39.35 -10.09
N THR A 243 16.79 39.24 -11.31
CA THR A 243 17.05 40.40 -12.18
C THR A 243 15.77 41.14 -12.54
N ARG A 244 14.70 40.43 -12.90
CA ARG A 244 13.42 41.04 -13.27
C ARG A 244 12.67 41.62 -12.07
N VAL A 245 12.70 40.93 -10.94
CA VAL A 245 12.13 41.47 -9.68
C VAL A 245 12.88 42.71 -9.22
N ALA A 246 14.21 42.75 -9.34
CA ALA A 246 14.99 43.95 -9.01
C ALA A 246 14.65 45.17 -9.89
N ARG A 247 14.07 44.95 -11.08
CA ARG A 247 13.54 46.00 -11.97
C ARG A 247 12.10 46.41 -11.62
N GLY A 248 11.52 45.84 -10.56
CA GLY A 248 10.18 46.17 -10.09
C GLY A 248 9.06 45.32 -10.69
N GLU A 249 9.37 44.24 -11.41
CA GLU A 249 8.36 43.32 -11.93
C GLU A 249 7.74 42.47 -10.80
N ASN A 250 6.48 42.07 -10.98
CA ASN A 250 5.76 41.25 -10.00
C ASN A 250 6.40 39.85 -9.87
N PRO A 251 6.85 39.43 -8.66
CA PRO A 251 7.56 38.16 -8.48
C PRO A 251 6.79 36.91 -8.94
N VAL A 252 5.48 36.87 -8.70
CA VAL A 252 4.63 35.72 -9.07
C VAL A 252 4.52 35.62 -10.59
N SER A 253 4.31 36.75 -11.27
CA SER A 253 4.27 36.80 -12.73
C SER A 253 5.61 36.42 -13.36
N VAL A 254 6.73 36.87 -12.77
CA VAL A 254 8.08 36.57 -13.27
C VAL A 254 8.40 35.08 -13.12
N VAL A 255 8.02 34.44 -12.01
CA VAL A 255 8.23 32.99 -11.82
C VAL A 255 7.45 32.16 -12.85
N VAL A 256 6.19 32.51 -13.09
CA VAL A 256 5.33 31.81 -14.08
C VAL A 256 5.87 31.94 -15.50
N ASP A 257 6.57 33.03 -15.81
CA ASP A 257 7.13 33.30 -17.13
C ASP A 257 8.54 32.68 -17.32
N VAL A 258 9.42 32.84 -16.32
CA VAL A 258 10.82 32.40 -16.40
C VAL A 258 10.97 30.88 -16.27
N VAL A 259 10.20 30.22 -15.39
CA VAL A 259 10.37 28.79 -15.12
C VAL A 259 10.07 27.93 -16.36
N PRO A 260 8.95 28.11 -17.10
CA PRO A 260 8.73 27.39 -18.35
C PRO A 260 9.78 27.73 -19.41
N THR A 261 10.16 29.00 -19.52
CA THR A 261 11.14 29.44 -20.53
C THR A 261 12.49 28.75 -20.36
N VAL A 262 12.93 28.55 -19.11
CA VAL A 262 14.24 27.94 -18.83
C VAL A 262 14.18 26.41 -18.89
N PHE A 263 13.10 25.79 -18.41
CA PHE A 263 13.03 24.33 -18.28
C PHE A 263 12.34 23.62 -19.45
N CYS A 264 11.53 24.30 -20.26
CA CYS A 264 10.78 23.70 -21.37
C CYS A 264 11.40 23.99 -22.75
N LEU A 265 12.44 24.84 -22.83
CA LEU A 265 13.18 25.12 -24.07
C LEU A 265 14.53 24.40 -24.15
N SER A 266 14.90 23.61 -23.13
CA SER A 266 16.15 22.88 -23.11
C SER A 266 15.95 21.43 -23.55
N ASP A 267 16.65 21.02 -24.61
CA ASP A 267 16.67 19.65 -25.14
C ASP A 267 17.34 18.65 -24.17
N GLU A 268 18.00 19.14 -23.12
CA GLU A 268 18.70 18.34 -22.11
C GLU A 268 17.78 17.82 -21.00
N VAL A 269 16.51 18.20 -21.03
CA VAL A 269 15.51 17.83 -20.02
C VAL A 269 14.70 16.62 -20.49
N ALA A 270 14.45 15.67 -19.59
CA ALA A 270 13.71 14.45 -19.91
C ALA A 270 12.28 14.74 -20.44
N PRO A 271 11.75 13.91 -21.34
CA PRO A 271 10.37 14.05 -21.83
C PRO A 271 9.37 14.03 -20.66
N GLY A 272 8.44 14.99 -20.63
CA GLY A 272 7.36 15.08 -19.62
C GLY A 272 7.59 16.11 -18.51
N VAL A 273 8.74 16.80 -18.48
CA VAL A 273 8.96 17.91 -17.54
C VAL A 273 8.04 19.09 -17.80
N ASP A 274 7.65 19.34 -19.05
CA ASP A 274 6.71 20.41 -19.41
C ASP A 274 5.35 20.25 -18.73
N GLU A 275 4.83 19.03 -18.68
CA GLU A 275 3.55 18.72 -18.04
C GLU A 275 3.67 18.87 -16.52
N LEU A 276 4.79 18.46 -15.93
CA LEU A 276 5.05 18.63 -14.50
C LEU A 276 5.20 20.11 -14.10
N VAL A 277 5.92 20.90 -14.90
CA VAL A 277 6.10 22.35 -14.70
C VAL A 277 4.74 23.05 -14.82
N ALA A 278 3.94 22.72 -15.83
CA ALA A 278 2.60 23.27 -16.00
C ALA A 278 1.68 22.96 -14.81
N VAL A 279 1.67 21.71 -14.32
CA VAL A 279 0.88 21.30 -13.15
C VAL A 279 1.32 22.05 -11.89
N ARG A 280 2.63 22.25 -11.69
CA ARG A 280 3.16 22.94 -10.51
C ARG A 280 2.92 24.45 -10.54
N LEU A 281 2.99 25.08 -11.71
CA LEU A 281 2.71 26.51 -11.86
C LEU A 281 1.21 26.82 -11.81
N ALA A 282 0.34 25.83 -12.02
CA ALA A 282 -1.11 25.97 -11.79
C ALA A 282 -1.48 26.10 -10.29
N ASP A 283 -0.62 25.63 -9.38
CA ASP A 283 -0.80 25.83 -7.93
C ASP A 283 -0.23 27.17 -7.49
N ARG A 284 -1.11 28.14 -7.25
CA ARG A 284 -0.75 29.49 -6.78
C ARG A 284 0.10 29.46 -5.50
N ALA A 285 -0.19 28.57 -4.56
CA ALA A 285 0.57 28.49 -3.31
C ALA A 285 2.00 27.97 -3.55
N ALA A 286 2.20 27.13 -4.57
CA ALA A 286 3.53 26.69 -4.98
C ALA A 286 4.32 27.84 -5.63
N VAL A 287 3.71 28.62 -6.51
CA VAL A 287 4.35 29.78 -7.15
C VAL A 287 4.76 30.82 -6.12
N GLU A 288 3.90 31.12 -5.14
CA GLU A 288 4.20 32.07 -4.07
C GLU A 288 5.36 31.59 -3.18
N ARG A 289 5.46 30.27 -2.91
CA ARG A 289 6.62 29.70 -2.20
C ARG A 289 7.90 29.85 -2.99
N ILE A 290 7.89 29.56 -4.30
CA ILE A 290 9.07 29.71 -5.17
C ILE A 290 9.52 31.17 -5.19
N ALA A 291 8.59 32.11 -5.39
CA ALA A 291 8.89 33.53 -5.38
C ALA A 291 9.50 33.98 -4.04
N ALA A 292 8.95 33.51 -2.90
CA ALA A 292 9.49 33.82 -1.58
C ALA A 292 10.88 33.21 -1.37
N THR A 293 11.14 31.98 -1.82
CA THR A 293 12.44 31.33 -1.68
C THR A 293 13.52 31.97 -2.54
N VAL A 294 13.20 32.42 -3.75
CA VAL A 294 14.17 33.06 -4.65
C VAL A 294 14.58 34.46 -4.17
N LEU A 295 13.69 35.14 -3.45
CA LEU A 295 13.87 36.51 -2.97
C LEU A 295 14.44 36.62 -1.54
N ASN A 296 14.49 35.50 -0.81
CA ASN A 296 15.28 35.38 0.42
C ASN A 296 16.73 34.98 0.09
#